data_AF-A0A934VRM9-F1
#
_entry.id   AF-A0A934VRM9-F1
#
_cell.length_a   1.000
_cell.length_b   1.000
_cell.length_c   1.000
_cell.angle_alpha   90.00
_cell.angle_beta   90.00
_cell.angle_gamma   90.00
#
_symmetry.space_group_name_H-M   'P 1'
#
loop_
_entity.id
_entity.type
_entity.pdbx_description
1 polymer ?
#
loop_
_entity_poly.entity_id
_entity_poly.type
_entity_poly.pdbx_seq_one_letter_code
_entity_poly.pdbx_strand_id
1 'polypeptide(L)'
;MDVVRIIPVALSSPDPACAIQFGRGRGPSDAKVTFMKWLTIVVPVLCLIGGFVDEFFPLPFSNKEFGIMENLTVLFLALSILILLFRGFRGFGKMRPLDRMVLIVLLLGSIYFLGEEISWGQHFFGFHTPEGYRELNYQGETNLHNLGGELNKKLFDRLPRLIVGIGVFFSGIIFPFIPNKLPEWIRRYVPGKDVVFTSILAVGISLPSKVYRMITGVKDGFDAGEAKEMYIALFILLFCLAFLRMLKKERQNSVSVPN
;
A
#
# COMPACT_ATOMS: atom_id res chain seq x y z
N MET A 1 -25.83 10.63 69.85
CA MET A 1 -25.60 9.17 69.85
C MET A 1 -26.63 8.57 68.92
N ASP A 2 -26.25 8.47 67.66
CA ASP A 2 -27.13 8.09 66.55
C ASP A 2 -27.34 6.58 66.50
N VAL A 3 -28.60 6.15 66.56
CA VAL A 3 -28.98 4.74 66.44
C VAL A 3 -29.10 4.40 64.95
N VAL A 4 -28.05 3.76 64.44
CA VAL A 4 -27.94 3.23 63.08
C VAL A 4 -28.97 2.11 62.88
N ARG A 5 -29.90 2.28 61.93
CA ARG A 5 -30.78 1.21 61.43
C ARG A 5 -29.98 0.25 60.55
N ILE A 6 -29.92 -1.01 60.96
CA ILE A 6 -29.36 -2.13 60.19
C ILE A 6 -30.47 -2.72 59.34
N ILE A 7 -30.36 -2.64 58.01
CA ILE A 7 -31.05 -3.53 57.07
C ILE A 7 -30.05 -3.90 55.97
N PRO A 8 -29.62 -5.17 55.91
CA PRO A 8 -29.44 -5.82 54.61
C PRO A 8 -29.78 -7.35 54.76
N VAL A 9 -30.11 -8.20 53.79
CA VAL A 9 -30.08 -8.30 52.33
C VAL A 9 -31.16 -9.34 51.99
N ALA A 10 -32.01 -9.11 50.99
CA ALA A 10 -32.79 -10.18 50.38
C ALA A 10 -31.93 -10.87 49.31
N LEU A 11 -31.61 -12.15 49.51
CA LEU A 11 -30.97 -13.03 48.54
C LEU A 11 -31.97 -13.34 47.41
N SER A 12 -31.68 -12.90 46.19
CA SER A 12 -32.29 -13.45 44.98
C SER A 12 -31.21 -13.69 43.93
N SER A 13 -30.76 -14.94 43.83
CA SER A 13 -30.08 -15.44 42.64
C SER A 13 -31.08 -15.57 41.49
N PRO A 14 -30.69 -15.17 40.28
CA PRO A 14 -30.85 -16.14 39.20
C PRO A 14 -29.65 -16.14 38.26
N ASP A 15 -29.13 -17.34 38.01
CA ASP A 15 -28.42 -17.69 36.78
C ASP A 15 -28.59 -19.21 36.59
N PRO A 16 -28.44 -19.82 35.40
CA PRO A 16 -28.23 -19.25 34.06
C PRO A 16 -29.03 -20.02 32.98
N ALA A 17 -30.04 -19.41 32.36
CA ALA A 17 -30.69 -20.03 31.18
C ALA A 17 -31.22 -18.99 30.18
N CYS A 18 -30.63 -17.79 30.19
CA CYS A 18 -30.96 -16.76 29.21
C CYS A 18 -30.05 -16.92 27.98
N ALA A 19 -30.64 -17.52 26.95
CA ALA A 19 -30.39 -17.23 25.55
C ALA A 19 -28.92 -17.30 25.07
N ILE A 20 -28.60 -18.48 24.53
CA ILE A 20 -27.72 -18.61 23.37
C ILE A 20 -28.20 -17.63 22.29
N GLN A 21 -27.60 -16.44 22.22
CA GLN A 21 -27.68 -15.57 21.05
C GLN A 21 -26.47 -15.82 20.15
N PHE A 22 -26.55 -16.88 19.34
CA PHE A 22 -25.83 -16.92 18.07
C PHE A 22 -26.47 -15.90 17.14
N GLY A 23 -25.93 -14.68 17.17
CA GLY A 23 -26.46 -13.56 16.41
C GLY A 23 -25.55 -12.34 16.42
N ARG A 24 -24.22 -12.50 16.37
CA ARG A 24 -23.35 -11.38 16.00
C ARG A 24 -23.45 -11.15 14.49
N GLY A 25 -24.54 -10.51 14.07
CA GLY A 25 -24.60 -9.86 12.77
C GLY A 25 -23.42 -8.90 12.66
N ARG A 26 -22.51 -9.12 11.70
CA ARG A 26 -21.37 -8.23 11.47
C ARG A 26 -21.91 -6.85 11.12
N GLY A 27 -21.64 -5.85 11.95
CA GLY A 27 -22.00 -4.47 11.63
C GLY A 27 -21.18 -3.93 10.45
N PRO A 28 -21.60 -2.84 9.79
CA PRO A 28 -20.82 -2.18 8.73
C PRO A 28 -19.42 -1.72 9.18
N SER A 29 -19.22 -1.52 10.49
CA SER A 29 -17.91 -1.24 11.11
C SER A 29 -17.00 -2.46 11.11
N ASP A 30 -17.53 -3.64 11.42
CA ASP A 30 -16.77 -4.89 11.52
C ASP A 30 -16.31 -5.34 10.13
N ALA A 31 -17.14 -5.13 9.11
CA ALA A 31 -16.77 -5.40 7.72
C ALA A 31 -15.59 -4.52 7.26
N LYS A 32 -15.56 -3.23 7.65
CA LYS A 32 -14.46 -2.31 7.31
C LYS A 32 -13.16 -2.66 8.01
N VAL A 33 -13.22 -2.99 9.30
CA VAL A 33 -12.04 -3.43 10.08
C VAL A 33 -11.49 -4.74 9.50
N THR A 34 -12.38 -5.68 9.16
CA THR A 34 -12.02 -6.94 8.51
C THR A 34 -11.34 -6.67 7.17
N PHE A 35 -11.93 -5.86 6.30
CA PHE A 35 -11.35 -5.51 4.99
C PHE A 35 -9.95 -4.89 5.11
N MET A 36 -9.74 -3.98 6.07
CA MET A 36 -8.42 -3.39 6.29
C MET A 36 -7.38 -4.41 6.76
N LYS A 37 -7.73 -5.31 7.70
CA LYS A 37 -6.83 -6.38 8.14
C LYS A 37 -6.45 -7.33 6.98
N TRP A 38 -7.41 -7.64 6.11
CA TRP A 38 -7.14 -8.45 4.93
C TRP A 38 -6.14 -7.76 4.00
N LEU A 39 -6.33 -6.47 3.74
CA LEU A 39 -5.48 -5.72 2.82
C LEU A 39 -4.07 -5.44 3.36
N THR A 40 -3.92 -5.23 4.67
CA THR A 40 -2.64 -4.84 5.27
C THR A 40 -1.81 -5.99 5.85
N ILE A 41 -2.41 -7.17 6.04
CA ILE A 41 -1.72 -8.34 6.60
C ILE A 41 -1.90 -9.55 5.69
N VAL A 42 -3.14 -9.96 5.43
CA VAL A 42 -3.38 -11.23 4.75
C VAL A 42 -2.91 -11.22 3.31
N VAL A 43 -3.25 -10.20 2.53
CA VAL A 43 -2.79 -10.05 1.14
C VAL A 43 -1.26 -10.05 1.07
N PRO A 44 -0.52 -9.21 1.84
CA PRO A 44 0.93 -9.28 1.83
C PRO A 44 1.51 -10.65 2.23
N VAL A 45 0.95 -11.31 3.24
CA VAL A 45 1.40 -12.66 3.65
C VAL A 45 1.18 -13.68 2.53
N LEU A 46 0.02 -13.67 1.88
CA LEU A 46 -0.26 -14.57 0.77
C LEU A 46 0.68 -14.34 -0.41
N CYS A 47 1.02 -13.08 -0.72
CA CYS A 47 1.97 -12.78 -1.78
C CYS A 47 3.39 -13.22 -1.42
N LEU A 48 3.79 -13.07 -0.14
CA LEU A 48 5.07 -13.56 0.35
C LEU A 48 5.18 -15.08 0.24
N ILE A 49 4.13 -15.80 0.66
CA ILE A 49 4.07 -17.26 0.54
C ILE A 49 4.09 -17.67 -0.93
N GLY A 50 3.30 -17.01 -1.78
CA GLY A 50 3.24 -17.30 -3.22
C GLY A 50 4.62 -17.19 -3.88
N GLY A 51 5.33 -16.09 -3.64
CA GLY A 51 6.67 -15.89 -4.19
C GLY A 51 7.72 -16.87 -3.64
N PHE A 52 7.60 -17.30 -2.37
CA PHE A 52 8.48 -18.33 -1.83
C PHE A 52 8.18 -19.72 -2.40
N VAL A 53 6.91 -20.08 -2.58
CA VAL A 53 6.51 -21.37 -3.15
C VAL A 53 6.95 -21.49 -4.61
N ASP A 54 6.93 -20.38 -5.36
CA ASP A 54 7.40 -20.31 -6.75
C ASP A 54 8.85 -20.78 -6.93
N GLU A 55 9.69 -20.58 -5.91
CA GLU A 55 11.09 -21.03 -5.93
C GLU A 55 11.21 -22.57 -5.90
N PHE A 56 10.26 -23.26 -5.28
CA PHE A 56 10.28 -24.72 -5.13
C PHE A 56 9.36 -25.44 -6.12
N PHE A 57 8.35 -24.75 -6.63
CA PHE A 57 7.37 -25.27 -7.57
C PHE A 57 7.18 -24.24 -8.69
N PRO A 58 7.28 -24.64 -9.97
CA PRO A 58 7.17 -23.71 -11.11
C PRO A 58 5.73 -23.22 -11.27
N LEU A 59 5.32 -22.33 -10.37
CA LEU A 59 4.10 -21.56 -10.46
C LEU A 59 4.34 -20.36 -11.37
N PRO A 60 3.29 -19.64 -11.78
CA PRO A 60 3.46 -18.43 -12.59
C PRO A 60 3.72 -17.18 -11.74
N PHE A 61 4.29 -17.29 -10.53
CA PHE A 61 4.38 -16.16 -9.60
C PHE A 61 5.48 -15.17 -10.00
N SER A 62 6.65 -15.66 -10.41
CA SER A 62 7.79 -14.88 -10.93
C SER A 62 8.09 -15.13 -12.42
N ASN A 63 7.07 -15.48 -13.22
CA ASN A 63 7.23 -15.50 -14.68
C ASN A 63 7.58 -14.07 -15.16
N LYS A 64 8.81 -13.87 -15.64
CA LYS A 64 9.45 -12.58 -16.01
C LYS A 64 8.66 -11.67 -16.96
N GLU A 65 7.67 -12.23 -17.64
CA GLU A 65 6.72 -11.48 -18.47
C GLU A 65 5.34 -11.99 -18.05
N PHE A 66 4.55 -11.15 -17.37
CA PHE A 66 3.19 -11.43 -16.88
C PHE A 66 3.09 -12.27 -15.60
N GLY A 67 4.07 -12.17 -14.70
CA GLY A 67 4.03 -12.80 -13.39
C GLY A 67 2.85 -12.35 -12.54
N ILE A 68 2.47 -13.13 -11.53
CA ILE A 68 1.42 -12.72 -10.58
C ILE A 68 1.82 -11.42 -9.87
N MET A 69 3.11 -11.24 -9.57
CA MET A 69 3.61 -10.03 -8.90
C MET A 69 3.38 -8.76 -9.74
N GLU A 70 3.78 -8.77 -11.02
CA GLU A 70 3.56 -7.65 -11.96
C GLU A 70 2.06 -7.33 -12.10
N ASN A 71 1.23 -8.36 -12.28
CA ASN A 71 -0.22 -8.18 -12.39
C ASN A 71 -0.84 -7.57 -11.12
N LEU A 72 -0.32 -7.93 -9.94
CA LEU A 72 -0.73 -7.32 -8.68
C LEU A 72 -0.24 -5.87 -8.56
N THR A 73 0.98 -5.55 -9.02
CA THR A 73 1.47 -4.16 -9.14
C THR A 73 0.50 -3.34 -9.98
N VAL A 74 0.17 -3.81 -11.19
CA VAL A 74 -0.79 -3.20 -12.11
C VAL A 74 -2.15 -3.00 -11.43
N LEU A 75 -2.67 -4.02 -10.77
CA LEU A 75 -3.96 -3.96 -10.08
C LEU A 75 -3.95 -2.90 -8.96
N PHE A 76 -2.95 -2.88 -8.09
CA PHE A 76 -2.89 -1.93 -6.98
C PHE A 76 -2.74 -0.49 -7.45
N LEU A 77 -1.95 -0.24 -8.50
CA LEU A 77 -1.80 1.09 -9.10
C LEU A 77 -3.08 1.53 -9.81
N ALA A 78 -3.73 0.66 -10.59
CA ALA A 78 -5.00 0.95 -11.23
C ALA A 78 -6.07 1.31 -10.19
N LEU A 79 -6.20 0.53 -9.11
CA LEU A 79 -7.11 0.83 -8.01
C LEU A 79 -6.79 2.19 -7.36
N SER A 80 -5.50 2.50 -7.15
CA SER A 80 -5.06 3.79 -6.59
C SER A 80 -5.49 4.96 -7.47
N ILE A 81 -5.28 4.87 -8.78
CA ILE A 81 -5.68 5.90 -9.75
C ILE A 81 -7.20 6.09 -9.72
N LEU A 82 -7.97 5.00 -9.80
CA LEU A 82 -9.43 5.06 -9.82
C LEU A 82 -9.99 5.71 -8.55
N ILE A 83 -9.49 5.33 -7.36
CA ILE A 83 -9.99 5.95 -6.11
C ILE A 83 -9.62 7.43 -6.01
N LEU A 84 -8.45 7.84 -6.50
CA LEU A 84 -8.03 9.25 -6.51
C LEU A 84 -8.89 10.06 -7.47
N LEU A 85 -9.15 9.56 -8.69
CA LEU A 85 -10.03 10.22 -9.66
C LEU A 85 -11.46 10.36 -9.13
N PHE A 86 -12.08 9.28 -8.68
CA PHE A 86 -13.49 9.29 -8.29
C PHE A 86 -13.75 9.92 -6.92
N ARG A 87 -12.79 9.88 -5.99
CA ARG A 87 -13.00 10.33 -4.60
C ARG A 87 -12.10 11.51 -4.21
N GLY A 88 -10.89 11.57 -4.73
CA GLY A 88 -9.92 12.63 -4.42
C GLY A 88 -10.40 13.98 -4.94
N PHE A 89 -10.85 14.07 -6.18
CA PHE A 89 -11.25 15.38 -6.75
C PHE A 89 -12.57 15.93 -6.20
N ARG A 90 -13.33 15.13 -5.44
CA ARG A 90 -14.53 15.65 -4.77
C ARG A 90 -14.12 16.76 -3.81
N GLY A 91 -14.52 18.00 -4.07
CA GLY A 91 -14.21 19.13 -3.20
C GLY A 91 -12.77 19.64 -3.33
N PHE A 92 -12.10 19.36 -4.45
CA PHE A 92 -10.73 19.83 -4.74
C PHE A 92 -10.54 21.34 -4.52
N GLY A 93 -11.50 22.17 -4.92
CA GLY A 93 -11.44 23.62 -4.73
C GLY A 93 -11.43 24.10 -3.27
N LYS A 94 -11.87 23.27 -2.32
CA LYS A 94 -11.86 23.58 -0.88
C LYS A 94 -10.63 23.02 -0.15
N MET A 95 -9.73 22.34 -0.87
CA MET A 95 -8.54 21.72 -0.28
C MET A 95 -7.43 22.74 -0.06
N ARG A 96 -6.64 22.53 0.99
CA ARG A 96 -5.41 23.31 1.23
C ARG A 96 -4.42 23.06 0.07
N PRO A 97 -3.56 24.03 -0.28
CA PRO A 97 -2.61 23.87 -1.39
C PRO A 97 -1.76 22.59 -1.30
N LEU A 98 -1.27 22.26 -0.10
CA LEU A 98 -0.45 21.07 0.11
C LEU A 98 -1.25 19.76 -0.09
N ASP A 99 -2.53 19.73 0.30
CA ASP A 99 -3.39 18.55 0.07
C ASP A 99 -3.65 18.34 -1.44
N ARG A 100 -3.83 19.43 -2.19
CA ARG A 100 -3.95 19.38 -3.66
C ARG A 100 -2.67 18.87 -4.31
N MET A 101 -1.53 19.37 -3.85
CA MET A 101 -0.21 18.93 -4.34
C MET A 101 -0.01 17.43 -4.07
N VAL A 102 -0.27 16.97 -2.84
CA VAL A 102 -0.15 15.53 -2.49
C VAL A 102 -1.08 14.69 -3.35
N LEU A 103 -2.33 15.12 -3.56
CA LEU A 103 -3.28 14.43 -4.42
C LEU A 103 -2.78 14.30 -5.86
N ILE A 104 -2.28 15.41 -6.44
CA ILE A 104 -1.76 15.42 -7.81
C ILE A 104 -0.51 14.54 -7.93
N VAL A 105 0.41 14.64 -6.98
CA VAL A 105 1.64 13.83 -6.97
C VAL A 105 1.32 12.34 -6.87
N LEU A 106 0.39 11.95 -5.98
CA LEU A 106 -0.05 10.55 -5.89
C LEU A 106 -0.69 10.07 -7.19
N LEU A 107 -1.54 10.89 -7.82
CA LEU A 107 -2.21 10.52 -9.07
C LEU A 107 -1.20 10.38 -10.22
N LEU A 108 -0.42 11.42 -10.49
CA LEU A 108 0.54 11.42 -11.59
C LEU A 108 1.64 10.39 -11.36
N GLY A 109 2.12 10.24 -10.12
CA GLY A 109 3.09 9.19 -9.77
C GLY A 109 2.53 7.79 -9.97
N SER A 110 1.26 7.54 -9.62
CA SER A 110 0.63 6.24 -9.85
C SER A 110 0.41 5.97 -11.34
N ILE A 111 0.02 6.99 -12.13
CA ILE A 111 -0.13 6.87 -13.60
C ILE A 111 1.23 6.57 -14.24
N TYR A 112 2.27 7.30 -13.85
CA TYR A 112 3.62 7.09 -14.36
C TYR A 112 4.10 5.68 -14.03
N PHE A 113 3.98 5.25 -12.77
CA PHE A 113 4.42 3.92 -12.35
C PHE A 113 3.63 2.82 -13.07
N LEU A 114 2.30 2.97 -13.19
CA LEU A 114 1.48 2.01 -13.95
C LEU A 114 1.91 1.97 -15.42
N GLY A 115 2.12 3.15 -16.03
CA GLY A 115 2.55 3.29 -17.41
C GLY A 115 3.89 2.58 -17.66
N GLU A 116 4.87 2.79 -16.80
CA GLU A 116 6.14 2.07 -16.88
C GLU A 116 5.94 0.55 -16.81
N GLU A 117 5.15 0.07 -15.85
CA GLU A 117 4.87 -1.36 -15.63
C GLU A 117 4.20 -2.05 -16.84
N ILE A 118 3.30 -1.35 -17.55
CA ILE A 118 2.57 -1.91 -18.71
C ILE A 118 3.15 -1.46 -20.05
N SER A 119 4.37 -0.95 -20.06
CA SER A 119 5.04 -0.48 -21.28
C SER A 119 4.19 0.58 -22.03
N TRP A 120 3.58 1.50 -21.27
CA TRP A 120 2.67 2.54 -21.72
C TRP A 120 1.48 2.05 -22.56
N GLY A 121 1.09 0.79 -22.38
CA GLY A 121 0.00 0.15 -23.12
C GLY A 121 0.43 -0.48 -24.44
N GLN A 122 1.74 -0.55 -24.73
CA GLN A 122 2.29 -1.10 -25.97
C GLN A 122 1.72 -2.47 -26.31
N HIS A 123 1.68 -3.39 -25.34
CA HIS A 123 1.16 -4.74 -25.54
C HIS A 123 -0.36 -4.79 -25.74
N PHE A 124 -1.09 -3.85 -25.13
CA PHE A 124 -2.55 -3.79 -25.25
C PHE A 124 -3.01 -3.18 -26.58
N PHE A 125 -2.30 -2.18 -27.08
CA PHE A 125 -2.64 -1.46 -28.30
C PHE A 125 -1.84 -1.91 -29.53
N GLY A 126 -0.83 -2.78 -29.33
CA GLY A 126 -0.06 -3.41 -30.40
C GLY A 126 0.80 -2.43 -31.21
N PHE A 127 1.14 -1.27 -30.67
CA PHE A 127 2.02 -0.33 -31.38
C PHE A 127 3.49 -0.76 -31.26
N HIS A 128 4.28 -0.45 -32.27
CA HIS A 128 5.70 -0.80 -32.30
C HIS A 128 6.56 0.21 -31.55
N THR A 129 7.66 -0.26 -30.96
CA THR A 129 8.69 0.62 -30.42
C THR A 129 9.37 1.39 -31.55
N PRO A 130 9.47 2.74 -31.44
CA PRO A 130 10.12 3.56 -32.45
C PRO A 130 11.56 3.11 -32.74
N GLU A 131 11.99 3.20 -34.00
CA GLU A 131 13.28 2.67 -34.47
C GLU A 131 14.46 3.19 -33.65
N GLY A 132 14.55 4.51 -33.41
CA GLY A 132 15.60 5.11 -32.58
C GLY A 132 15.51 4.80 -31.08
N TYR A 133 14.36 4.29 -30.60
CA TYR A 133 14.16 3.89 -29.21
C TYR A 133 14.49 2.41 -28.98
N ARG A 134 14.37 1.58 -30.03
CA ARG A 134 14.67 0.15 -30.01
C ARG A 134 16.13 -0.16 -29.72
N GLU A 135 17.04 0.73 -30.13
CA GLU A 135 18.47 0.61 -29.82
C GLU A 135 18.78 0.92 -28.34
N LEU A 136 17.91 1.69 -27.68
CA LEU A 136 18.06 2.10 -26.30
C LEU A 136 17.36 1.15 -25.32
N ASN A 137 16.25 0.52 -25.72
CA ASN A 137 15.47 -0.40 -24.89
C ASN A 137 15.76 -1.86 -25.27
N TYR A 138 16.33 -2.65 -24.35
CA TYR A 138 16.80 -4.01 -24.66
C TYR A 138 15.67 -5.05 -24.76
N GLN A 139 14.44 -4.70 -24.36
CA GLN A 139 13.23 -5.53 -24.49
C GLN A 139 12.37 -5.10 -25.69
N GLY A 140 12.79 -4.07 -26.43
CA GLY A 140 11.99 -3.55 -27.53
C GLY A 140 10.68 -2.94 -27.04
N GLU A 141 10.69 -2.33 -25.86
CA GLU A 141 9.53 -1.67 -25.25
C GLU A 141 9.66 -0.14 -25.21
N THR A 142 8.58 0.54 -24.83
CA THR A 142 8.49 2.01 -24.78
C THR A 142 8.64 2.61 -23.37
N ASN A 143 8.71 1.78 -22.33
CA ASN A 143 9.00 2.22 -20.97
C ASN A 143 10.47 2.68 -20.80
N LEU A 144 10.70 3.48 -19.77
CA LEU A 144 12.02 3.97 -19.36
C LEU A 144 12.74 2.95 -18.47
N HIS A 145 12.02 2.14 -17.70
CA HIS A 145 12.63 1.16 -16.79
C HIS A 145 13.41 0.03 -17.51
N ASN A 146 13.13 -0.23 -18.80
CA ASN A 146 13.83 -1.23 -19.62
C ASN A 146 14.86 -0.62 -20.58
N LEU A 147 15.26 0.63 -20.33
CA LEU A 147 16.41 1.22 -21.01
C LEU A 147 17.70 0.48 -20.64
N GLY A 148 18.47 0.17 -21.67
CA GLY A 148 19.80 -0.44 -21.59
C GLY A 148 20.86 0.54 -21.08
N GLY A 149 21.98 -0.03 -20.64
CA GLY A 149 23.12 0.72 -20.09
C GLY A 149 23.02 0.95 -18.58
N GLU A 150 24.17 0.93 -17.90
CA GLU A 150 24.23 0.99 -16.43
C GLU A 150 23.74 2.35 -15.88
N LEU A 151 23.94 3.44 -16.61
CA LEU A 151 23.46 4.76 -16.21
C LEU A 151 21.93 4.82 -16.23
N ASN A 152 21.30 4.38 -17.32
CA ASN A 152 19.84 4.40 -17.46
C ASN A 152 19.18 3.48 -16.43
N LYS A 153 19.72 2.27 -16.20
CA LYS A 153 19.24 1.37 -15.14
C LYS A 153 19.34 2.01 -13.76
N LYS A 154 20.40 2.77 -13.47
CA LYS A 154 20.48 3.52 -12.20
C LYS A 154 19.42 4.62 -12.11
N LEU A 155 19.21 5.37 -13.18
CA LEU A 155 18.36 6.56 -13.19
C LEU A 155 16.86 6.27 -13.28
N PHE A 156 16.45 5.32 -14.12
CA PHE A 156 15.04 5.06 -14.44
C PHE A 156 14.46 3.85 -13.74
N ASP A 157 15.33 2.97 -13.23
CA ASP A 157 14.91 1.72 -12.59
C ASP A 157 15.26 1.73 -11.09
N ARG A 158 16.51 1.98 -10.68
CA ARG A 158 16.90 1.97 -9.25
C ARG A 158 16.53 3.23 -8.48
N LEU A 159 16.77 4.41 -9.05
CA LEU A 159 16.58 5.69 -8.37
C LEU A 159 15.11 5.96 -8.00
N PRO A 160 14.10 5.75 -8.88
CA PRO A 160 12.70 5.97 -8.53
C PRO A 160 12.27 5.07 -7.36
N ARG A 161 12.63 3.78 -7.41
CA ARG A 161 12.38 2.83 -6.32
C ARG A 161 13.07 3.21 -5.01
N LEU A 162 14.26 3.83 -5.07
CA LEU A 162 14.95 4.33 -3.89
C LEU A 162 14.21 5.53 -3.28
N ILE A 163 13.83 6.52 -4.10
CA ILE A 163 13.13 7.72 -3.64
C ILE A 163 11.79 7.34 -2.99
N VAL A 164 11.00 6.51 -3.67
CA VAL A 164 9.72 6.02 -3.11
C VAL A 164 9.99 5.18 -1.87
N GLY A 165 10.97 4.27 -1.91
CA GLY A 165 11.34 3.44 -0.76
C GLY A 165 11.74 4.23 0.49
N ILE A 166 12.45 5.35 0.34
CA ILE A 166 12.75 6.28 1.45
C ILE A 166 11.46 6.88 2.00
N GLY A 167 10.54 7.30 1.12
CA GLY A 167 9.21 7.77 1.52
C GLY A 167 8.43 6.71 2.31
N VAL A 168 8.40 5.46 1.83
CA VAL A 168 7.76 4.33 2.52
C VAL A 168 8.40 4.06 3.88
N PHE A 169 9.73 4.10 3.96
CA PHE A 169 10.45 3.89 5.21
C PHE A 169 10.05 4.93 6.27
N PHE A 170 10.12 6.22 5.94
CA PHE A 170 9.79 7.26 6.91
C PHE A 170 8.29 7.31 7.23
N SER A 171 7.43 7.38 6.21
CA SER A 171 5.99 7.55 6.41
C SER A 171 5.29 6.28 6.90
N GLY A 172 5.77 5.10 6.51
CA GLY A 172 5.14 3.83 6.82
C GLY A 172 5.75 3.07 8.00
N ILE A 173 7.03 3.32 8.33
CA ILE A 173 7.72 2.61 9.42
C ILE A 173 8.04 3.55 10.58
N ILE A 174 8.65 4.71 10.35
CA ILE A 174 9.15 5.55 11.45
C ILE A 174 8.05 6.45 12.02
N PHE A 175 7.43 7.28 11.18
CA PHE A 175 6.50 8.33 11.57
C PHE A 175 5.24 7.83 12.30
N PRO A 176 4.65 6.66 11.99
CA PRO A 176 3.50 6.14 12.73
C PRO A 176 3.74 5.87 14.23
N PHE A 177 5.01 5.78 14.66
CA PHE A 177 5.39 5.57 16.06
C PHE A 177 5.82 6.84 16.79
N ILE A 178 6.12 7.92 16.07
CA ILE A 178 6.53 9.21 16.64
C ILE A 178 5.65 10.38 16.20
N PRO A 179 4.31 10.25 16.07
CA PRO A 179 3.47 11.29 15.49
C PRO A 179 3.53 12.61 16.27
N ASN A 180 3.72 12.55 17.60
CA ASN A 180 3.79 13.72 18.47
C ASN A 180 5.09 14.53 18.30
N LYS A 181 6.12 13.96 17.67
CA LYS A 181 7.40 14.65 17.40
C LYS A 181 7.42 15.30 16.02
N LEU A 182 6.40 15.08 15.19
CA LEU A 182 6.35 15.57 13.82
C LEU A 182 5.62 16.92 13.75
N PRO A 183 6.08 17.85 12.90
CA PRO A 183 5.33 19.06 12.65
C PRO A 183 3.98 18.72 11.99
N GLU A 184 2.97 19.57 12.21
CA GLU A 184 1.60 19.31 11.77
C GLU A 184 1.49 19.02 10.27
N TRP A 185 2.27 19.73 9.46
CA TRP A 185 2.28 19.55 8.02
C TRP A 185 2.86 18.21 7.57
N ILE A 186 3.65 17.50 8.38
CA ILE A 186 4.07 16.10 8.10
C ILE A 186 3.09 15.13 8.73
N ARG A 187 2.80 15.31 10.02
CA ARG A 187 1.96 14.42 10.85
C ARG A 187 0.65 14.05 10.16
N ARG A 188 0.05 15.02 9.49
CA ARG A 188 -1.18 14.86 8.72
C ARG A 188 -1.12 13.80 7.61
N TYR A 189 0.01 13.68 6.93
CA TYR A 189 0.19 12.73 5.83
C TYR A 189 0.77 11.39 6.29
N VAL A 190 0.86 11.16 7.60
CA VAL A 190 1.35 9.90 8.15
C VAL A 190 0.20 8.89 8.20
N PRO A 191 0.29 7.76 7.48
CA PRO A 191 -0.69 6.69 7.58
C PRO A 191 -0.69 6.07 9.00
N GLY A 192 -1.76 5.34 9.32
CA GLY A 192 -1.84 4.64 10.60
C GLY A 192 -0.83 3.49 10.71
N LYS A 193 -0.74 2.90 11.92
CA LYS A 193 0.16 1.76 12.17
C LYS A 193 -0.21 0.49 11.39
N ASP A 194 -1.40 0.46 10.80
CA ASP A 194 -1.89 -0.64 9.98
C ASP A 194 -1.04 -0.90 8.74
N VAL A 195 -0.33 0.10 8.21
CA VAL A 195 0.52 -0.07 7.01
C VAL A 195 1.94 -0.56 7.31
N VAL A 196 2.35 -0.60 8.58
CA VAL A 196 3.74 -0.86 8.99
C VAL A 196 4.25 -2.20 8.44
N PHE A 197 3.42 -3.25 8.47
CA PHE A 197 3.79 -4.57 7.97
C PHE A 197 4.10 -4.55 6.46
N THR A 198 3.21 -3.98 5.65
CA THR A 198 3.43 -3.78 4.21
C THR A 198 4.68 -2.93 3.95
N SER A 199 4.91 -1.88 4.74
CA SER A 199 6.09 -1.02 4.60
C SER A 199 7.40 -1.75 4.91
N ILE A 200 7.42 -2.64 5.91
CA ILE A 200 8.58 -3.49 6.21
C ILE A 200 8.87 -4.41 5.03
N LEU A 201 7.85 -5.03 4.44
CA LEU A 201 8.03 -5.87 3.25
C LEU A 201 8.53 -5.04 2.06
N ALA A 202 7.90 -3.90 1.76
CA ALA A 202 8.32 -3.01 0.66
C ALA A 202 9.78 -2.55 0.75
N VAL A 203 10.31 -2.33 1.96
CA VAL A 203 11.71 -1.89 2.13
C VAL A 203 12.67 -3.09 2.27
N GLY A 204 12.22 -4.15 2.94
CA GLY A 204 13.06 -5.25 3.41
C GLY A 204 13.05 -6.51 2.56
N ILE A 205 12.08 -6.72 1.66
CA ILE A 205 11.91 -7.98 0.93
C ILE A 205 13.14 -8.40 0.12
N SER A 206 13.93 -7.42 -0.33
CA SER A 206 15.18 -7.68 -1.08
C SER A 206 16.40 -8.01 -0.23
N LEU A 207 16.31 -7.92 1.11
CA LEU A 207 17.45 -8.15 2.00
C LEU A 207 17.93 -9.61 1.98
N PRO A 208 17.05 -10.64 2.11
CA PRO A 208 17.47 -12.03 2.06
C PRO A 208 18.22 -12.36 0.76
N SER A 209 17.68 -11.97 -0.40
CA SER A 209 18.31 -12.19 -1.71
C SER A 209 19.67 -11.51 -1.85
N LYS A 210 19.83 -10.31 -1.28
CA LYS A 210 21.12 -9.61 -1.25
C LYS A 210 22.14 -10.30 -0.35
N VAL A 211 21.71 -10.78 0.81
CA VAL A 211 22.57 -11.52 1.75
C VAL A 211 22.97 -12.86 1.14
N TYR A 212 22.03 -13.60 0.55
CA TYR A 212 22.30 -14.84 -0.16
C TYR A 212 23.36 -14.63 -1.24
N ARG A 213 23.16 -13.66 -2.13
CA ARG A 213 24.14 -13.33 -3.18
C ARG A 213 25.49 -12.90 -2.63
N MET A 214 25.54 -12.20 -1.50
CA MET A 214 26.79 -11.80 -0.85
C MET A 214 27.57 -13.01 -0.32
N ILE A 215 26.86 -14.02 0.20
CA ILE A 215 27.48 -15.23 0.78
C ILE A 215 27.88 -16.22 -0.31
N THR A 216 27.00 -16.48 -1.28
CA THR A 216 27.18 -17.55 -2.28
C THR A 216 27.79 -17.07 -3.58
N GLY A 217 27.73 -15.76 -3.86
CA GLY A 217 28.05 -15.18 -5.18
C GLY A 217 26.99 -15.44 -6.25
N VAL A 218 25.92 -16.19 -5.94
CA VAL A 218 24.89 -16.62 -6.89
C VAL A 218 23.59 -15.85 -6.64
N LYS A 219 22.84 -15.56 -7.71
CA LYS A 219 21.48 -15.01 -7.57
C LYS A 219 20.52 -16.13 -7.15
N ASP A 220 19.66 -15.86 -6.19
CA ASP A 220 18.55 -16.73 -5.84
C ASP A 220 17.48 -16.73 -6.96
N GLY A 221 16.55 -17.68 -6.87
CA GLY A 221 15.43 -17.80 -7.81
C GLY A 221 14.31 -16.78 -7.56
N PHE A 222 14.27 -16.18 -6.36
CA PHE A 222 13.25 -15.24 -5.96
C PHE A 222 13.42 -13.86 -6.62
N ASP A 223 12.40 -13.38 -7.36
CA ASP A 223 12.42 -12.04 -7.92
C ASP A 223 12.09 -10.96 -6.88
N ALA A 224 13.12 -10.61 -6.11
CA ALA A 224 13.03 -9.55 -5.12
C ALA A 224 12.77 -8.15 -5.71
N GLY A 225 12.98 -7.95 -7.01
CA GLY A 225 12.71 -6.69 -7.70
C GLY A 225 11.20 -6.49 -7.87
N GLU A 226 10.55 -7.45 -8.54
CA GLU A 226 9.11 -7.47 -8.77
C GLU A 226 8.33 -7.46 -7.44
N ALA A 227 8.76 -8.29 -6.47
CA ALA A 227 8.12 -8.34 -5.15
C ALA A 227 8.15 -6.97 -4.45
N LYS A 228 9.28 -6.27 -4.58
CA LYS A 228 9.46 -4.94 -3.99
C LYS A 228 8.50 -3.92 -4.63
N GLU A 229 8.39 -3.92 -5.95
CA GLU A 229 7.49 -3.02 -6.69
C GLU A 229 6.03 -3.27 -6.32
N MET A 230 5.61 -4.53 -6.26
CA MET A 230 4.28 -4.94 -5.83
C MET A 230 3.95 -4.44 -4.41
N TYR A 231 4.86 -4.60 -3.44
CA TYR A 231 4.64 -4.09 -2.08
C TYR A 231 4.65 -2.56 -2.00
N ILE A 232 5.44 -1.87 -2.82
CA ILE A 232 5.39 -0.41 -2.96
C ILE A 232 4.02 0.02 -3.52
N ALA A 233 3.53 -0.63 -4.57
CA ALA A 233 2.23 -0.36 -5.16
C ALA A 233 1.08 -0.58 -4.16
N LEU A 234 1.14 -1.67 -3.38
CA LEU A 234 0.19 -1.92 -2.30
C LEU A 234 0.26 -0.83 -1.22
N PHE A 235 1.46 -0.39 -0.84
CA PHE A 235 1.62 0.72 0.10
C PHE A 235 1.01 2.02 -0.45
N ILE A 236 1.21 2.34 -1.73
CA ILE A 236 0.62 3.52 -2.38
C ILE A 236 -0.91 3.47 -2.30
N LEU A 237 -1.52 2.31 -2.57
CA LEU A 237 -2.97 2.12 -2.44
C LEU A 237 -3.45 2.37 -1.00
N LEU A 238 -2.76 1.80 -0.02
CA LEU A 238 -3.06 1.99 1.40
C LEU A 238 -2.92 3.46 1.82
N PHE A 239 -1.87 4.13 1.35
CA PHE A 239 -1.63 5.54 1.60
C PHE A 239 -2.75 6.40 1.00
N CYS A 240 -3.15 6.14 -0.25
CA CYS A 240 -4.26 6.84 -0.90
C CYS A 240 -5.56 6.67 -0.11
N LEU A 241 -5.87 5.46 0.36
CA LEU A 241 -7.05 5.21 1.20
C LEU A 241 -6.99 5.97 2.53
N ALA A 242 -5.83 6.00 3.19
CA ALA A 242 -5.62 6.74 4.44
C ALA A 242 -5.80 8.25 4.22
N PHE A 243 -5.17 8.80 3.18
CA PHE A 243 -5.24 10.21 2.82
C PHE A 243 -6.67 10.64 2.48
N LEU A 244 -7.41 9.85 1.67
CA LEU A 244 -8.80 10.16 1.33
C LEU A 244 -9.75 10.08 2.54
N ARG A 245 -9.48 9.20 3.51
CA ARG A 245 -10.25 9.14 4.77
C ARG A 245 -10.03 10.38 5.62
N MET A 246 -8.78 10.84 5.71
CA MET A 246 -8.44 12.08 6.41
C MET A 246 -9.17 13.28 5.77
N LEU A 247 -9.08 13.45 4.45
CA LEU A 247 -9.78 14.53 3.73
C LEU A 247 -11.30 14.48 3.93
N LYS A 248 -11.89 13.28 4.00
CA LYS A 248 -13.32 13.13 4.28
C LYS A 248 -13.67 13.58 5.69
N LYS A 249 -12.90 13.15 6.70
CA LYS A 249 -13.14 13.48 8.11
C LYS A 249 -13.12 14.99 8.34
N GLU A 250 -12.19 15.69 7.71
CA GLU A 250 -12.09 17.15 7.87
C GLU A 250 -13.24 17.91 7.24
N ARG A 251 -13.69 17.46 6.07
CA ARG A 251 -14.87 18.05 5.43
C ARG A 251 -16.13 17.86 6.28
N GLN A 252 -16.24 16.72 6.97
CA GLN A 252 -17.36 16.48 7.88
C GLN A 252 -17.26 17.41 9.10
N ASN A 253 -16.07 17.54 9.68
CA ASN A 253 -15.83 18.43 10.82
C ASN A 253 -16.06 19.91 10.47
N SER A 254 -15.71 20.35 9.25
CA SER A 254 -15.95 21.73 8.81
C SER A 254 -17.41 22.06 8.55
N VAL A 255 -18.28 21.05 8.39
CA VAL A 255 -19.72 21.24 8.18
C VAL A 255 -20.49 21.22 9.51
N SER A 256 -19.96 20.52 10.53
CA SER A 256 -20.61 20.38 11.84
C SER A 256 -20.37 21.54 12.81
N VAL A 257 -19.49 22.49 12.48
CA VAL A 257 -19.29 23.72 13.26
C VAL A 257 -19.96 24.85 12.48
N PRO A 258 -21.17 25.29 12.87
CA PRO A 258 -21.75 26.51 12.32
C PRO A 258 -20.88 27.69 12.76
N ASN A 259 -20.59 28.60 11.82
CA ASN A 259 -20.05 29.92 12.13
C ASN A 259 -20.97 30.70 13.07
#